data_AF-A0A938ET80-F1
#
_entry.id   AF-A0A938ET80-F1
#
_cell.length_a   1.000
_cell.length_b   1.000
_cell.length_c   1.000
_cell.angle_alpha   90.00
_cell.angle_beta   90.00
_cell.angle_gamma   90.00
#
_symmetry.space_group_name_H-M   'P 1'
#
loop_
_entity.id
_entity.type
_entity.pdbx_description
1 polymer ?
#
loop_
_entity_poly.entity_id
_entity_poly.type
_entity_poly.pdbx_seq_one_letter_code
_entity_poly.pdbx_strand_id
1 'polypeptide(L)'
;MEDLARTVAIILFFPVIASPITFLFTWKFHQRWIAIVAIPISIVSATLGTFLLLSEIGIAARFFGLWGVLFALATWRIIWKRYRT
;
A
#
# COMPACT_ATOMS: atom_id res chain seq x y z
N MET A 1 11.09 8.49 23.23
CA MET A 1 10.38 9.23 22.16
C MET A 1 10.82 8.77 20.76
N GLU A 2 12.10 8.49 20.55
CA GLU A 2 12.65 8.09 19.24
C GLU A 2 12.12 6.73 18.73
N ASP A 3 12.02 5.71 19.58
CA ASP A 3 11.54 4.38 19.18
C ASP A 3 10.08 4.37 18.69
N LEU A 4 9.23 5.21 19.29
CA LEU A 4 7.83 5.36 18.89
C LEU A 4 7.73 6.05 17.53
N ALA A 5 8.48 7.14 17.32
CA ALA A 5 8.52 7.86 16.06
C ALA A 5 9.01 6.95 14.90
N ARG A 6 10.03 6.13 15.17
CA ARG A 6 10.55 5.14 14.21
C ARG A 6 9.48 4.11 13.83
N THR A 7 8.74 3.61 14.82
CA THR A 7 7.68 2.61 14.60
C THR A 7 6.55 3.19 13.75
N VAL A 8 6.10 4.41 14.07
CA VAL A 8 5.07 5.12 13.30
C VAL A 8 5.54 5.39 11.86
N ALA A 9 6.81 5.78 11.67
CA ALA A 9 7.38 5.99 10.34
C ALA A 9 7.38 4.69 9.50
N ILE A 10 7.71 3.55 10.10
CA ILE A 10 7.66 2.24 9.42
C ILE A 10 6.21 1.88 9.03
N ILE A 11 5.25 2.14 9.91
CA ILE A 11 3.82 1.86 9.63
C ILE A 11 3.32 2.74 8.48
N LEU A 12 3.68 4.03 8.47
CA LEU A 12 3.28 4.98 7.42
C LEU A 12 4.00 4.74 6.10
N PHE A 13 5.21 4.17 6.12
CA PHE A 13 6.01 3.90 4.92
C PHE A 13 5.26 3.04 3.90
N PHE A 14 4.56 1.99 4.35
CA PHE A 14 3.83 1.09 3.46
C PHE A 14 2.71 1.79 2.66
N PRO A 15 1.71 2.40 3.31
CA PRO A 15 0.62 3.07 2.60
C PRO A 15 1.10 4.27 1.79
N VAL A 16 2.04 5.07 2.30
CA VAL A 16 2.44 6.35 1.69
C VAL A 16 3.49 6.18 0.58
N ILE A 17 4.47 5.29 0.76
CA ILE A 17 5.62 5.17 -0.16
C ILE A 17 5.64 3.82 -0.88
N ALA A 18 5.52 2.70 -0.16
CA ALA A 18 5.64 1.38 -0.78
C ALA A 18 4.49 1.12 -1.75
N SER A 19 3.26 1.51 -1.41
CA SER A 19 2.07 1.25 -2.23
C SER A 19 2.07 2.00 -3.56
N PRO A 20 2.39 3.31 -3.64
CA PRO A 20 2.45 4.01 -4.92
C PRO A 20 3.61 3.54 -5.80
N ILE A 21 4.77 3.24 -5.20
CA ILE A 21 5.90 2.66 -5.92
C ILE A 21 5.50 1.31 -6.51
N THR A 22 4.94 0.42 -5.70
CA THR A 22 4.51 -0.91 -6.13
C THR A 22 3.50 -0.82 -7.25
N PHE A 23 2.53 0.09 -7.15
CA PHE A 23 1.57 0.36 -8.20
C PHE A 23 2.26 0.80 -9.50
N LEU A 24 3.21 1.74 -9.43
CA LEU A 24 3.91 2.26 -10.59
C LEU A 24 4.75 1.18 -11.29
N PHE A 25 5.43 0.34 -10.52
CA PHE A 25 6.16 -0.81 -11.03
C PHE A 25 5.22 -1.83 -11.68
N THR A 26 4.13 -2.16 -10.98
CA THR A 26 3.11 -3.09 -11.50
C THR A 26 2.48 -2.53 -12.76
N TRP A 27 2.25 -1.23 -12.87
CA TRP A 27 1.76 -0.61 -14.11
C TRP A 27 2.80 -0.69 -15.22
N LYS A 28 4.06 -0.34 -14.97
CA LYS A 28 5.06 -0.19 -16.05
C LYS A 28 5.55 -1.54 -16.57
N PHE A 29 5.69 -2.54 -15.70
CA PHE A 29 6.34 -3.79 -16.04
C PHE A 29 5.38 -4.97 -15.97
N HIS A 30 5.44 -5.84 -16.97
CA HIS A 30 4.51 -6.97 -17.17
C HIS A 30 5.06 -8.32 -16.69
N GLN A 31 6.18 -8.31 -15.98
CA GLN A 31 6.86 -9.53 -15.56
C GLN A 31 6.11 -10.22 -14.42
N ARG A 32 6.01 -11.55 -14.49
CA ARG A 32 5.28 -12.34 -13.48
C ARG A 32 5.85 -12.18 -12.06
N TRP A 33 7.16 -12.04 -11.96
CA TRP A 33 7.87 -11.80 -10.70
C TRP A 33 7.42 -10.54 -9.96
N ILE A 34 6.98 -9.51 -10.69
CA ILE A 34 6.56 -8.25 -10.10
C ILE A 34 5.22 -8.42 -9.40
N ALA A 35 4.30 -9.23 -9.94
CA ALA A 35 3.04 -9.54 -9.27
C ALA A 35 3.26 -10.30 -7.95
N ILE A 36 4.24 -11.22 -7.91
CA ILE A 36 4.58 -11.98 -6.71
C ILE A 36 5.03 -11.06 -5.56
N VAL A 37 5.76 -9.99 -5.87
CA VAL A 37 6.21 -8.99 -4.89
C VAL A 37 5.12 -7.96 -4.60
N ALA A 38 4.33 -7.57 -5.60
CA ALA A 38 3.31 -6.55 -5.47
C ALA A 38 2.12 -6.98 -4.62
N ILE A 39 1.74 -8.26 -4.67
CA ILE A 39 0.65 -8.83 -3.87
C ILE A 39 0.87 -8.64 -2.36
N PRO A 40 1.97 -9.13 -1.74
CA PRO A 40 2.19 -8.99 -0.31
C PRO A 40 2.30 -7.52 0.12
N ILE A 41 2.95 -6.66 -0.68
CA ILE A 41 3.02 -5.22 -0.37
C ILE A 41 1.63 -4.58 -0.41
N SER A 42 0.78 -4.96 -1.38
CA SER A 42 -0.60 -4.47 -1.47
C SER A 42 -1.43 -4.93 -0.27
N ILE A 43 -1.25 -6.18 0.19
CA ILE A 43 -1.93 -6.70 1.39
C ILE A 43 -1.50 -5.91 2.62
N VAL A 44 -0.20 -5.77 2.88
CA VAL A 44 0.33 -5.03 4.04
C VAL A 44 -0.14 -3.57 4.01
N SER A 45 -0.08 -2.92 2.85
CA SER A 45 -0.56 -1.54 2.66
C SER A 45 -2.05 -1.41 2.92
N ALA A 46 -2.87 -2.35 2.43
CA ALA A 46 -4.32 -2.34 2.68
C ALA A 46 -4.64 -2.56 4.16
N THR A 47 -3.95 -3.50 4.82
CA THR A 47 -4.13 -3.77 6.25
C THR A 47 -3.77 -2.54 7.08
N LEU A 48 -2.53 -2.04 6.95
CA LEU A 48 -2.07 -0.87 7.71
C LEU A 48 -2.87 0.39 7.34
N GLY A 49 -3.22 0.55 6.07
CA GLY A 49 -4.04 1.65 5.60
C GLY A 49 -5.44 1.64 6.22
N THR A 50 -6.06 0.47 6.32
CA THR A 50 -7.37 0.30 6.98
C THR A 50 -7.28 0.58 8.48
N PHE A 51 -6.22 0.10 9.15
CA PHE A 51 -5.98 0.43 10.56
C PHE A 51 -5.85 1.94 10.79
N LEU A 52 -5.12 2.65 9.92
CA LEU A 52 -4.99 4.11 10.01
C LEU A 52 -6.31 4.84 9.72
N LEU A 53 -7.09 4.34 8.76
CA LEU A 53 -8.43 4.83 8.42
C LEU A 53 -9.40 4.74 9.60
N LEU A 54 -9.37 3.61 10.31
CA LEU A 54 -10.21 3.35 11.48
C LEU A 54 -9.67 4.01 12.75
N SER A 55 -8.43 4.49 12.73
CA SER A 55 -7.82 5.13 13.90
C SER A 55 -8.41 6.51 14.20
N GLU A 56 -8.41 6.90 15.47
CA GLU A 56 -8.78 8.24 15.94
C GLU A 56 -7.57 9.18 16.04
N ILE A 57 -6.41 8.77 15.51
CA ILE A 57 -5.11 9.44 15.70
C ILE A 57 -5.05 10.80 14.98
N GLY A 58 -5.96 11.05 14.04
CA GLY A 58 -6.13 12.35 13.38
C GLY A 58 -6.49 12.23 11.89
N ILE A 59 -6.92 13.35 11.30
CA ILE A 59 -7.41 13.38 9.91
C ILE A 59 -6.32 13.03 8.88
N ALA A 60 -5.07 13.42 9.14
CA ALA A 60 -3.93 13.11 8.28
C ALA A 60 -3.63 11.60 8.24
N ALA A 61 -3.69 10.91 9.39
CA ALA A 61 -3.52 9.47 9.46
C ALA A 61 -4.60 8.74 8.64
N ARG A 62 -5.86 9.18 8.74
CA ARG A 62 -6.97 8.64 7.94
C ARG A 62 -6.78 8.86 6.44
N PHE A 63 -6.28 10.04 6.03
CA PHE A 63 -5.98 10.33 4.64
C PHE A 63 -4.88 9.41 4.08
N PHE A 64 -3.77 9.24 4.81
CA PHE A 64 -2.73 8.29 4.43
C PHE A 64 -3.22 6.85 4.44
N GLY A 65 -4.11 6.50 5.36
CA GLY A 65 -4.79 5.22 5.39
C GLY A 65 -5.58 4.93 4.12
N LEU A 66 -6.44 5.88 3.72
CA LEU A 66 -7.22 5.81 2.50
C LEU A 66 -6.33 5.74 1.25
N TRP A 67 -5.27 6.54 1.21
CA TRP A 67 -4.28 6.51 0.13
C TRP A 67 -3.69 5.11 -0.07
N GLY A 68 -3.20 4.50 1.01
CA GLY A 68 -2.63 3.15 0.96
C GLY A 68 -3.61 2.06 0.53
N VAL A 69 -4.89 2.18 0.94
CA VAL A 69 -5.95 1.25 0.53
C VAL A 69 -6.26 1.41 -0.96
N LEU A 70 -6.40 2.64 -1.45
CA LEU A 70 -6.72 2.90 -2.86
C LEU A 70 -5.62 2.38 -3.78
N PHE A 71 -4.35 2.61 -3.45
CA PHE A 71 -3.22 2.11 -4.25
C PHE A 71 -3.09 0.59 -4.20
N ALA A 72 -3.34 -0.04 -3.06
CA ALA A 72 -3.38 -1.49 -2.96
C ALA A 72 -4.48 -2.10 -3.85
N LEU A 73 -5.69 -1.55 -3.81
CA LEU A 73 -6.80 -1.97 -4.66
C LEU A 73 -6.53 -1.73 -6.15
N ALA A 74 -5.93 -0.58 -6.49
CA ALA A 74 -5.56 -0.25 -7.86
C ALA A 74 -4.50 -1.22 -8.40
N THR A 75 -3.51 -1.57 -7.57
CA THR A 75 -2.49 -2.58 -7.90
C THR A 75 -3.12 -3.94 -8.14
N TRP A 76 -4.02 -4.37 -7.25
CA TRP A 76 -4.77 -5.62 -7.39
C TRP A 76 -5.57 -5.67 -8.70
N ARG A 77 -6.25 -4.57 -9.04
CA ARG A 77 -7.03 -4.46 -10.29
C ARG A 77 -6.16 -4.60 -11.54
N ILE A 78 -4.96 -4.03 -11.54
CA ILE A 78 -4.01 -4.15 -12.67
C ILE A 78 -3.55 -5.59 -12.81
N ILE A 79 -3.15 -6.23 -11.72
CA ILE A 79 -2.72 -7.63 -11.70
C ILE A 79 -3.85 -8.49 -12.26
N TRP A 80 -5.06 -8.40 -11.70
CA TRP A 80 -6.21 -9.20 -12.13
C TRP A 80 -6.51 -9.07 -13.63
N LYS A 81 -6.51 -7.84 -14.17
CA LYS A 81 -6.73 -7.61 -15.60
C LYS A 81 -5.70 -8.32 -16.48
N ARG A 82 -4.43 -8.31 -16.08
CA ARG A 82 -3.33 -8.87 -16.89
C ARG A 82 -3.32 -10.39 -16.94
N TYR A 83 -3.70 -11.06 -15.87
CA TYR A 83 -3.70 -12.53 -15.82
C TYR A 83 -5.00 -13.17 -16.29
N ARG A 84 -6.03 -12.36 -16.58
CA ARG A 84 -7.27 -12.82 -17.22
C ARG A 84 -7.19 -12.83 -18.75
N THR A 85 -6.21 -12.13 -19.33
CA THR A 85 -5.98 -12.06 -20.79
C THR A 85 -4.91 -13.08 -21.18
#